data_AF-A4RUC7-F1
#
_entry.id   AF-A4RUC7-F1
#
_cell.length_a   1.000
_cell.length_b   1.000
_cell.length_c   1.000
_cell.angle_alpha   90.00
_cell.angle_beta   90.00
_cell.angle_gamma   90.00
#
_symmetry.space_group_name_H-M   'P 1'
#
loop_
_entity.id
_entity.type
_entity.pdbx_description
1 polymer ?
#
loop_
_entity_poly.entity_id
_entity_poly.type
_entity_poly.pdbx_seq_one_letter_code
_entity_poly.pdbx_strand_id
1 'polypeptide(L)'
;MHAASAHVHAGAVARTPSAAAARRTPARRTAATRAVKAPTLDINTKIFEKEIVDVAGEQEYIVRGGRHLFAKLPEALKGIKTIGVIGWGSQAPAQGQNFRDSLVEAGMTDVKVCVGLRPDSTSNAEARAVGFNEADGTLGETFDIIAKSDLVMLLISDAAQAKMYPRILAAMKPGSTLGLSHGFLLGVMNSEGAKFRDDINVVLVAPKGMGPSVRRLYEQGKTTNGAGINASFAVHQDATGTATEIALGWSIAVGSPFTFATTLEMEYRSDIYGERGILLGGVHGIVESLFRRYTRAGMSDEDAFKNTVECITGPVTKIISTKGIKAVYEAVEDKKTFMEAFSAAYKPCKDIHYECYEEVQSTNEIRSVIMAGDRFDRFPMGKIDETYMWKVGAGVRAKRVESEIPLNPFTAGVYCACMMSQIDTLREKGHSYSEVCNESVIEAVDSLNPYMHARGVAFMVDNCSFTARLGARKWAPRYDYILDQQAYTAYDKNAGIDSEVESKFMNNPAHIAIAKCCELRPSVDISVSTEGSDGVGGARMENKMG
;
A
#
# COMPACT_ATOMS: atom_id res chain seq x y z
N MET A 1 -78.51 -0.91 32.94
CA MET A 1 -78.58 -1.91 31.85
C MET A 1 -79.40 -1.31 30.71
N HIS A 2 -79.06 -1.68 29.48
CA HIS A 2 -79.64 -1.31 28.18
C HIS A 2 -78.98 -0.16 27.42
N ALA A 3 -78.35 -0.59 26.33
CA ALA A 3 -77.94 0.18 25.18
C ALA A 3 -79.09 0.27 24.17
N ALA A 4 -79.17 1.37 23.43
CA ALA A 4 -79.63 1.41 22.04
C ALA A 4 -79.19 2.74 21.42
N SER A 5 -78.78 2.67 20.16
CA SER A 5 -78.14 3.74 19.38
C SER A 5 -79.14 4.44 18.45
N ALA A 6 -78.76 5.67 18.09
CA ALA A 6 -78.87 6.29 16.75
C ALA A 6 -79.87 7.44 16.53
N HIS A 7 -79.28 8.45 15.85
CA HIS A 7 -79.81 9.49 14.96
C HIS A 7 -80.22 10.85 15.52
N VAL A 8 -79.44 11.88 15.13
CA VAL A 8 -79.95 13.21 14.77
C VAL A 8 -79.15 13.79 13.60
N HIS A 9 -79.89 14.37 12.64
CA HIS A 9 -79.46 15.15 11.47
C HIS A 9 -78.89 16.55 11.81
N ALA A 10 -77.98 17.04 10.98
CA ALA A 10 -77.87 18.44 10.51
C ALA A 10 -76.87 18.41 9.33
N GLY A 11 -77.07 19.04 8.16
CA GLY A 11 -77.55 20.39 7.88
C GLY A 11 -76.43 21.08 7.10
N ALA A 12 -76.60 21.26 5.78
CA ALA A 12 -75.57 21.71 4.85
C ALA A 12 -75.30 23.22 4.91
N VAL A 13 -74.04 23.64 4.78
CA VAL A 13 -73.64 24.97 4.29
C VAL A 13 -72.41 24.84 3.40
N ALA A 14 -72.53 25.34 2.17
CA ALA A 14 -71.51 25.33 1.13
C ALA A 14 -70.33 26.28 1.45
N ARG A 15 -69.11 25.88 1.07
CA ARG A 15 -67.96 26.78 0.90
C ARG A 15 -67.21 26.47 -0.40
N THR A 16 -67.01 27.54 -1.16
CA THR A 16 -66.24 27.68 -2.40
C THR A 16 -64.73 27.45 -2.21
N PRO A 17 -63.97 27.15 -3.28
CA PRO A 17 -62.63 26.57 -3.19
C PRO A 17 -61.54 27.63 -2.94
N SER A 18 -60.60 27.32 -2.04
CA SER A 18 -59.36 28.08 -1.85
C SER A 18 -58.18 27.31 -2.43
N ALA A 19 -57.32 28.04 -3.14
CA ALA A 19 -56.25 27.57 -4.01
C ALA A 19 -55.19 26.70 -3.31
N ALA A 20 -54.67 25.74 -4.06
CA ALA A 20 -53.58 24.86 -3.66
C ALA A 20 -52.30 25.64 -3.36
N ALA A 21 -51.79 25.53 -2.12
CA ALA A 21 -50.43 25.90 -1.77
C ALA A 21 -49.51 24.68 -1.96
N ALA A 22 -48.66 24.72 -2.99
CA ALA A 22 -47.62 23.73 -3.21
C ALA A 22 -46.64 23.70 -2.02
N ARG A 23 -46.61 22.59 -1.29
CA ARG A 23 -45.57 22.33 -0.28
C ARG A 23 -44.24 22.09 -1.00
N ARG A 24 -43.34 23.07 -0.92
CA ARG A 24 -41.92 22.87 -1.24
C ARG A 24 -41.30 21.92 -0.21
N THR A 25 -40.84 20.77 -0.66
CA THR A 25 -39.95 19.87 0.07
C THR A 25 -38.63 20.60 0.35
N PRO A 26 -38.06 20.55 1.57
CA PRO A 26 -36.77 21.17 1.83
C PRO A 26 -35.69 20.36 1.11
N ALA A 27 -34.88 21.04 0.31
CA ALA A 27 -33.70 20.45 -0.32
C ALA A 27 -32.78 19.88 0.77
N ARG A 28 -32.46 18.60 0.66
CA ARG A 28 -31.47 17.91 1.50
C ARG A 28 -30.14 18.63 1.30
N ARG A 29 -29.71 19.44 2.27
CA ARG A 29 -28.36 20.02 2.28
C ARG A 29 -27.37 18.86 2.34
N THR A 30 -26.70 18.59 1.23
CA THR A 30 -25.47 17.79 1.23
C THR A 30 -24.47 18.54 2.09
N ALA A 31 -24.11 17.96 3.23
CA ALA A 31 -22.96 18.44 3.98
C ALA A 31 -21.74 18.23 3.08
N ALA A 32 -21.22 19.31 2.49
CA ALA A 32 -19.92 19.26 1.84
C ALA A 32 -18.90 18.91 2.93
N THR A 33 -18.39 17.69 2.92
CA THR A 33 -17.22 17.30 3.70
C THR A 33 -16.09 18.24 3.29
N ARG A 34 -15.73 19.15 4.18
CA ARG A 34 -14.64 20.09 3.95
C ARG A 34 -13.35 19.28 3.93
N ALA A 35 -12.73 19.13 2.76
CA ALA A 35 -11.46 18.43 2.61
C ALA A 35 -10.45 18.99 3.63
N VAL A 36 -9.85 18.11 4.42
CA VAL A 36 -8.76 18.46 5.32
C VAL A 36 -7.55 18.73 4.45
N LYS A 37 -7.01 19.96 4.50
CA LYS A 37 -5.81 20.30 3.74
C LYS A 37 -4.64 19.46 4.26
N ALA A 38 -3.92 18.79 3.36
CA ALA A 38 -2.73 18.03 3.70
C ALA A 38 -1.69 18.92 4.40
N PRO A 39 -0.91 18.39 5.36
CA PRO A 39 0.16 19.14 6.00
C PRO A 39 1.21 19.52 4.96
N THR A 40 1.65 20.78 4.97
CA THR A 40 2.82 21.19 4.20
C THR A 40 4.07 20.72 4.94
N LEU A 41 4.70 19.67 4.44
CA LEU A 41 5.93 19.11 5.00
C LEU A 41 7.13 19.62 4.20
N ASP A 42 8.10 20.21 4.89
CA ASP A 42 9.37 20.63 4.29
C ASP A 42 10.46 19.57 4.56
N ILE A 43 11.43 19.47 3.65
CA ILE A 43 12.61 18.63 3.77
C ILE A 43 13.79 19.52 4.18
N ASN A 44 14.14 19.48 5.47
CA ASN A 44 15.23 20.26 6.05
C ASN A 44 16.58 19.55 5.87
N THR A 45 17.05 19.45 4.63
CA THR A 45 18.37 18.89 4.29
C THR A 45 19.38 19.98 3.91
N LYS A 46 20.64 19.75 4.22
CA LYS A 46 21.82 20.54 3.82
C LYS A 46 22.68 19.83 2.79
N ILE A 47 22.48 18.52 2.59
CA ILE A 47 23.35 17.64 1.79
C ILE A 47 22.70 17.32 0.45
N PHE A 48 21.40 16.98 0.48
CA PHE A 48 20.67 16.57 -0.70
C PHE A 48 19.95 17.76 -1.34
N GLU A 49 19.76 17.68 -2.66
CA GLU A 49 18.99 18.70 -3.37
C GLU A 49 17.51 18.39 -3.19
N LYS A 50 16.75 19.36 -2.67
CA LYS A 50 15.29 19.26 -2.61
C LYS A 50 14.66 19.94 -3.82
N GLU A 51 13.67 19.29 -4.40
CA GLU A 51 12.90 19.77 -5.55
C GLU A 51 11.45 19.98 -5.13
N ILE A 52 10.80 21.01 -5.68
CA ILE A 52 9.35 21.19 -5.55
C ILE A 52 8.69 20.55 -6.75
N VAL A 53 7.73 19.67 -6.51
CA VAL A 53 6.86 19.09 -7.53
C VAL A 53 5.46 19.66 -7.35
N ASP A 54 4.86 20.10 -8.46
CA ASP A 54 3.45 20.49 -8.52
C ASP A 54 2.61 19.23 -8.81
N VAL A 55 1.85 18.80 -7.81
CA VAL A 55 0.90 17.69 -7.89
C VAL A 55 -0.52 18.23 -7.80
N ALA A 56 -1.07 18.57 -8.96
CA ALA A 56 -2.43 19.10 -9.12
C ALA A 56 -2.70 20.44 -8.39
N GLY A 57 -1.74 21.36 -8.46
CA GLY A 57 -1.78 22.69 -7.85
C GLY A 57 -1.27 22.73 -6.41
N GLU A 58 -0.83 21.60 -5.87
CA GLU A 58 -0.20 21.48 -4.54
C GLU A 58 1.31 21.29 -4.70
N GLN A 59 2.09 22.11 -4.00
CA GLN A 59 3.55 22.01 -3.99
C GLN A 59 4.01 21.04 -2.90
N GLU A 60 4.74 20.00 -3.31
CA GLU A 60 5.34 19.03 -2.41
C GLU A 60 6.86 18.96 -2.62
N TYR A 61 7.62 18.85 -1.54
CA TYR A 61 9.07 18.66 -1.61
C TYR A 61 9.42 17.19 -1.78
N ILE A 62 10.36 16.91 -2.69
CA ILE A 62 10.98 15.59 -2.85
C ILE A 62 12.51 15.71 -2.87
N VAL A 63 13.17 14.57 -2.69
CA VAL A 63 14.59 14.39 -3.02
C VAL A 63 14.68 13.29 -4.07
N ARG A 64 15.26 13.60 -5.24
CA ARG A 64 15.54 12.58 -6.26
C ARG A 64 16.69 11.68 -5.81
N GLY A 65 16.59 10.41 -6.19
CA GLY A 65 17.63 9.42 -5.98
C GLY A 65 18.52 9.20 -7.19
N GLY A 66 19.37 8.19 -7.06
CA GLY A 66 20.28 7.73 -8.12
C GLY A 66 21.67 7.42 -7.60
N ARG A 67 22.38 6.53 -8.29
CA ARG A 67 23.71 6.04 -7.87
C ARG A 67 24.75 7.14 -7.80
N HIS A 68 24.65 8.15 -8.66
CA HIS A 68 25.49 9.36 -8.59
C HIS A 68 25.45 10.09 -7.23
N LEU A 69 24.41 9.89 -6.41
CA LEU A 69 24.32 10.47 -5.07
C LEU A 69 25.01 9.64 -3.98
N PHE A 70 25.53 8.44 -4.30
CA PHE A 70 26.26 7.61 -3.33
C PHE A 70 27.51 8.33 -2.79
N ALA A 71 28.11 9.23 -3.58
CA ALA A 71 29.20 10.09 -3.15
C ALA A 71 28.84 11.02 -1.97
N LYS A 72 27.55 11.25 -1.70
CA LYS A 72 27.06 12.06 -0.57
C LYS A 72 26.80 11.24 0.70
N LEU A 73 26.77 9.90 0.61
CA LEU A 73 26.53 9.03 1.77
C LEU A 73 27.55 9.21 2.91
N PRO A 74 28.86 9.44 2.65
CA PRO A 74 29.82 9.68 3.74
C PRO A 74 29.48 10.90 4.62
N GLU A 75 28.92 11.95 4.00
CA GLU A 75 28.49 13.14 4.72
C GLU A 75 27.16 12.92 5.43
N ALA A 76 26.19 12.29 4.75
CA ALA A 76 24.85 12.04 5.28
C ALA A 76 24.84 11.08 6.47
N LEU A 77 25.74 10.09 6.46
CA LEU A 77 25.89 9.08 7.50
C LEU A 77 27.09 9.36 8.42
N LYS A 78 27.53 10.62 8.50
CA LYS A 78 28.64 11.01 9.36
C LYS A 78 28.38 10.61 10.82
N GLY A 79 29.32 9.87 11.40
CA GLY A 79 29.21 9.37 12.78
C GLY A 79 28.56 7.99 12.90
N ILE A 80 27.96 7.46 11.83
CA ILE A 80 27.47 6.09 11.79
C ILE A 80 28.64 5.15 11.48
N LYS A 81 28.89 4.17 12.35
CA LYS A 81 29.88 3.10 12.14
C LYS A 81 29.23 1.73 12.03
N THR A 82 28.11 1.52 12.71
CA THR A 82 27.35 0.27 12.62
C THR A 82 25.87 0.55 12.31
N ILE A 83 25.38 -0.10 11.26
CA ILE A 83 23.97 -0.14 10.87
C ILE A 83 23.44 -1.53 11.22
N GLY A 84 22.50 -1.61 12.15
CA GLY A 84 21.85 -2.86 12.56
C GLY A 84 20.57 -3.09 11.78
N VAL A 85 20.55 -4.07 10.89
CA VAL A 85 19.36 -4.56 10.19
C VAL A 85 18.75 -5.67 11.04
N ILE A 86 17.64 -5.38 11.72
CA ILE A 86 17.04 -6.29 12.70
C ILE A 86 15.90 -7.08 12.07
N GLY A 87 16.00 -8.41 12.07
CA GLY A 87 15.07 -9.30 11.38
C GLY A 87 15.52 -9.68 9.96
N TRP A 88 14.86 -10.67 9.36
CA TRP A 88 15.13 -11.15 7.99
C TRP A 88 13.84 -11.50 7.22
N GLY A 89 12.78 -10.70 7.42
CA GLY A 89 11.50 -10.83 6.73
C GLY A 89 11.54 -10.34 5.27
N SER A 90 10.46 -9.75 4.75
CA SER A 90 10.42 -9.27 3.35
C SER A 90 11.42 -8.11 3.10
N GLN A 91 11.37 -7.06 3.92
CA GLN A 91 12.16 -5.83 3.73
C GLN A 91 13.66 -5.97 4.08
N ALA A 92 13.99 -6.65 5.18
CA ALA A 92 15.36 -6.71 5.71
C ALA A 92 16.42 -7.27 4.73
N PRO A 93 16.19 -8.37 3.99
CA PRO A 93 17.15 -8.86 3.02
C PRO A 93 17.37 -7.87 1.88
N ALA A 94 16.33 -7.20 1.41
CA ALA A 94 16.44 -6.22 0.33
C ALA A 94 17.21 -4.98 0.78
N GLN A 95 16.75 -4.36 1.87
CA GLN A 95 17.37 -3.15 2.37
C GLN A 95 18.79 -3.40 2.88
N GLY A 96 19.05 -4.49 3.61
CA GLY A 96 20.38 -4.81 4.10
C GLY A 96 21.39 -5.03 2.98
N GLN A 97 21.01 -5.75 1.91
CA GLN A 97 21.88 -5.94 0.75
C GLN A 97 22.07 -4.64 -0.05
N ASN A 98 21.01 -3.87 -0.30
CA ASN A 98 21.11 -2.62 -1.04
C ASN A 98 21.99 -1.60 -0.30
N PHE A 99 21.77 -1.43 1.01
CA PHE A 99 22.54 -0.52 1.84
C PHE A 99 24.03 -0.93 1.85
N ARG A 100 24.32 -2.23 2.05
CA ARG A 100 25.70 -2.73 1.96
C ARG A 100 26.34 -2.45 0.60
N ASP A 101 25.65 -2.79 -0.49
CA ASP A 101 26.15 -2.62 -1.85
C ASP A 101 26.44 -1.12 -2.14
N SER A 102 25.53 -0.23 -1.73
CA SER A 102 25.70 1.23 -1.88
C SER A 102 26.84 1.81 -1.05
N LEU A 103 27.07 1.31 0.17
CA LEU A 103 28.22 1.74 0.98
C LEU A 103 29.55 1.31 0.35
N VAL A 104 29.62 0.10 -0.19
CA VAL A 104 30.80 -0.38 -0.93
C VAL A 104 31.06 0.50 -2.15
N GLU A 105 30.03 0.82 -2.93
CA GLU A 105 30.15 1.71 -4.10
C GLU A 105 30.54 3.14 -3.72
N ALA A 106 30.08 3.63 -2.57
CA ALA A 106 30.49 4.93 -2.00
C ALA A 106 31.91 4.92 -1.39
N GLY A 107 32.60 3.77 -1.36
CA GLY A 107 33.92 3.63 -0.74
C GLY A 107 33.91 3.64 0.79
N MET A 108 32.74 3.46 1.42
CA MET A 108 32.56 3.49 2.88
C MET A 108 32.82 2.12 3.51
N THR A 109 34.07 1.68 3.51
CA THR A 109 34.48 0.36 4.02
C THR A 109 34.58 0.27 5.55
N ASP A 110 34.54 1.41 6.24
CA ASP A 110 34.61 1.52 7.70
C ASP A 110 33.23 1.47 8.38
N VAL A 111 32.14 1.52 7.59
CA VAL A 111 30.76 1.37 8.08
C VAL A 111 30.29 -0.07 7.84
N LYS A 112 29.85 -0.74 8.91
CA LYS A 112 29.36 -2.12 8.83
C LYS A 112 27.85 -2.18 8.81
N VAL A 113 27.29 -2.90 7.85
CA VAL A 113 25.90 -3.38 7.88
C VAL A 113 25.89 -4.74 8.56
N CYS A 114 25.23 -4.82 9.71
CA CYS A 114 25.15 -6.02 10.54
C CYS A 114 23.70 -6.48 10.65
N VAL A 115 23.47 -7.78 10.49
CA VAL A 115 22.16 -8.40 10.61
C VAL A 115 21.98 -8.98 12.02
N GLY A 116 20.89 -8.61 12.69
CA GLY A 116 20.55 -9.10 14.03
C GLY A 116 19.40 -10.10 13.97
N LEU A 117 19.69 -11.37 14.28
CA LEU A 117 18.70 -12.46 14.34
C LEU A 117 18.79 -13.24 15.64
N ARG A 118 17.69 -13.88 16.02
CA ARG A 118 17.71 -14.87 17.10
C ARG A 118 18.68 -16.01 16.74
N PRO A 119 19.41 -16.61 17.71
CA PRO A 119 20.35 -17.69 17.42
C PRO A 119 19.70 -18.91 16.76
N ASP A 120 18.45 -19.19 17.09
CA ASP A 120 17.64 -20.29 16.55
C ASP A 120 16.80 -19.91 15.33
N SER A 121 16.94 -18.68 14.81
CA SER A 121 16.26 -18.24 13.59
C SER A 121 16.71 -19.10 12.40
N THR A 122 15.78 -19.69 11.69
CA THR A 122 16.05 -20.44 10.46
C THR A 122 16.55 -19.52 9.33
N SER A 123 16.24 -18.22 9.38
CA SER A 123 16.74 -17.23 8.43
C SER A 123 18.24 -16.92 8.58
N ASN A 124 18.93 -17.46 9.60
CA ASN A 124 20.39 -17.36 9.68
C ASN A 124 21.06 -17.99 8.44
N ALA A 125 20.53 -19.09 7.92
CA ALA A 125 21.07 -19.71 6.70
C ALA A 125 20.90 -18.81 5.47
N GLU A 126 19.75 -18.12 5.36
CA GLU A 126 19.47 -17.17 4.27
C GLU A 126 20.39 -15.95 4.33
N ALA A 127 20.63 -15.38 5.52
CA ALA A 127 21.54 -14.26 5.70
C ALA A 127 22.98 -14.63 5.32
N ARG A 128 23.46 -15.81 5.73
CA ARG A 128 24.78 -16.33 5.34
C ARG A 128 24.90 -16.57 3.84
N ALA A 129 23.84 -17.09 3.20
CA ALA A 129 23.83 -17.34 1.76
C ALA A 129 24.06 -16.07 0.92
N VAL A 130 23.72 -14.90 1.46
CA VAL A 130 23.96 -13.60 0.78
C VAL A 130 25.10 -12.80 1.41
N GLY A 131 25.96 -13.44 2.21
CA GLY A 131 27.23 -12.87 2.68
C GLY A 131 27.21 -12.13 4.02
N PHE A 132 26.16 -12.29 4.84
CA PHE A 132 26.18 -11.84 6.24
C PHE A 132 26.58 -12.99 7.16
N ASN A 133 27.75 -12.90 7.78
CA ASN A 133 28.36 -14.00 8.54
C ASN A 133 28.88 -13.53 9.90
N GLU A 134 28.92 -14.46 10.86
CA GLU A 134 29.46 -14.21 12.19
C GLU A 134 30.95 -13.90 12.16
N ALA A 135 31.72 -14.58 11.30
CA ALA A 135 33.16 -14.39 11.16
C ALA A 135 33.56 -12.96 10.75
N ASP A 136 32.74 -12.32 9.91
CA ASP A 136 32.95 -10.95 9.45
C ASP A 136 32.36 -9.90 10.41
N GLY A 137 31.66 -10.37 11.45
CA GLY A 137 30.90 -9.57 12.39
C GLY A 137 29.65 -8.91 11.78
N THR A 138 29.16 -9.43 10.65
CA THR A 138 28.02 -8.91 9.89
C THR A 138 26.72 -9.68 10.14
N LEU A 139 26.75 -10.74 10.95
CA LEU A 139 25.59 -11.46 11.48
C LEU A 139 25.80 -11.73 12.98
N GLY A 140 24.75 -11.59 13.81
CA GLY A 140 24.81 -11.88 15.25
C GLY A 140 23.46 -11.87 15.96
N GLU A 141 23.47 -12.06 17.28
CA GLU A 141 22.28 -12.04 18.13
C GLU A 141 21.60 -10.65 18.08
N THR A 142 20.28 -10.63 17.98
CA THR A 142 19.48 -9.41 17.80
C THR A 142 19.84 -8.27 18.76
N PHE A 143 19.87 -8.51 20.06
CA PHE A 143 20.14 -7.46 21.06
C PHE A 143 21.61 -7.07 21.12
N ASP A 144 22.53 -8.00 20.85
CA ASP A 144 23.95 -7.67 20.69
C ASP A 144 24.18 -6.72 19.51
N ILE A 145 23.48 -6.93 18.38
CA ILE A 145 23.53 -6.01 17.24
C ILE A 145 22.88 -4.66 17.60
N ILE A 146 21.70 -4.64 18.21
CA ILE A 146 21.04 -3.39 18.63
C ILE A 146 21.95 -2.56 19.53
N ALA A 147 22.58 -3.18 20.53
CA ALA A 147 23.41 -2.50 21.52
C ALA A 147 24.68 -1.86 20.95
N LYS A 148 25.19 -2.37 19.81
CA LYS A 148 26.37 -1.81 19.14
C LYS A 148 26.05 -0.92 17.93
N SER A 149 24.79 -0.81 17.52
CA SER A 149 24.40 -0.03 16.34
C SER A 149 24.23 1.46 16.62
N ASP A 150 24.61 2.29 15.65
CA ASP A 150 24.40 3.75 15.67
C ASP A 150 23.12 4.10 14.89
N LEU A 151 22.77 3.28 13.90
CA LEU A 151 21.47 3.24 13.23
C LEU A 151 20.87 1.82 13.39
N VAL A 152 19.71 1.70 14.03
CA VAL A 152 18.95 0.45 14.19
C VAL A 152 17.77 0.47 13.23
N MET A 153 17.85 -0.26 12.13
CA MET A 153 16.74 -0.49 11.20
C MET A 153 15.87 -1.65 11.72
N LEU A 154 14.73 -1.33 12.31
CA LEU A 154 13.84 -2.32 12.92
C LEU A 154 12.89 -2.90 11.86
N LEU A 155 13.28 -4.04 11.29
CA LEU A 155 12.62 -4.69 10.14
C LEU A 155 12.09 -6.10 10.49
N ILE A 156 11.70 -6.29 11.75
CA ILE A 156 10.93 -7.44 12.23
C ILE A 156 9.43 -7.24 11.98
N SER A 157 8.62 -8.28 12.16
CA SER A 157 7.17 -8.15 12.03
C SER A 157 6.59 -7.12 13.00
N ASP A 158 5.56 -6.42 12.58
CA ASP A 158 4.91 -5.37 13.38
C ASP A 158 4.38 -5.88 14.72
N ALA A 159 3.84 -7.10 14.74
CA ALA A 159 3.43 -7.77 15.99
C ALA A 159 4.62 -8.03 16.94
N ALA A 160 5.80 -8.35 16.40
CA ALA A 160 7.01 -8.49 17.21
C ALA A 160 7.51 -7.12 17.70
N GLN A 161 7.41 -6.06 16.90
CA GLN A 161 7.71 -4.69 17.36
C GLN A 161 6.81 -4.30 18.53
N ALA A 162 5.50 -4.52 18.42
CA ALA A 162 4.53 -4.23 19.47
C ALA A 162 4.89 -4.90 20.81
N LYS A 163 5.37 -6.15 20.76
CA LYS A 163 5.75 -6.90 21.95
C LYS A 163 7.13 -6.52 22.50
N MET A 164 8.08 -6.18 21.63
CA MET A 164 9.50 -6.11 21.97
C MET A 164 10.02 -4.68 22.12
N TYR A 165 9.25 -3.65 21.74
CA TYR A 165 9.73 -2.27 21.75
C TYR A 165 10.33 -1.83 23.11
N PRO A 166 9.81 -2.20 24.29
CA PRO A 166 10.42 -1.75 25.55
C PRO A 166 11.85 -2.27 25.70
N ARG A 167 12.08 -3.54 25.36
CA ARG A 167 13.40 -4.18 25.42
C ARG A 167 14.33 -3.67 24.32
N ILE A 168 13.81 -3.43 23.12
CA ILE A 168 14.57 -2.85 22.00
C ILE A 168 15.05 -1.46 22.38
N LEU A 169 14.14 -0.58 22.80
CA LEU A 169 14.47 0.77 23.24
C LEU A 169 15.48 0.75 24.39
N ALA A 170 15.35 -0.15 25.36
CA ALA A 170 16.30 -0.27 26.46
C ALA A 170 17.72 -0.69 26.02
N ALA A 171 17.84 -1.50 24.96
CA ALA A 171 19.13 -1.96 24.45
C ALA A 171 19.86 -0.93 23.58
N MET A 172 19.16 0.08 23.06
CA MET A 172 19.77 1.08 22.17
C MET A 172 20.74 2.02 22.90
N LYS A 173 21.79 2.46 22.19
CA LYS A 173 22.73 3.46 22.70
C LYS A 173 22.07 4.84 22.80
N PRO A 174 22.43 5.66 23.80
CA PRO A 174 22.14 7.09 23.78
C PRO A 174 22.68 7.77 22.51
N GLY A 175 21.92 8.68 21.93
CA GLY A 175 22.27 9.40 20.70
C GLY A 175 22.20 8.58 19.41
N SER A 176 21.80 7.30 19.48
CA SER A 176 21.60 6.48 18.28
C SER A 176 20.30 6.82 17.55
N THR A 177 20.09 6.23 16.38
CA THR A 177 18.89 6.41 15.57
C THR A 177 18.08 5.12 15.49
N LEU A 178 16.80 5.18 15.84
CA LEU A 178 15.80 4.16 15.51
C LEU A 178 15.23 4.46 14.13
N GLY A 179 15.46 3.57 13.17
CA GLY A 179 14.88 3.60 11.84
C GLY A 179 13.74 2.59 11.71
N LEU A 180 12.58 3.05 11.27
CA LEU A 180 11.41 2.22 10.97
C LEU A 180 11.14 2.22 9.46
N SER A 181 10.66 1.11 8.90
CA SER A 181 10.09 1.11 7.53
C SER A 181 8.58 1.06 7.49
N HIS A 182 7.95 1.23 8.67
CA HIS A 182 6.51 1.34 8.83
C HIS A 182 6.20 1.99 10.18
N GLY A 183 5.18 2.85 10.23
CA GLY A 183 4.77 3.63 11.39
C GLY A 183 3.90 2.88 12.39
N PHE A 184 3.64 1.58 12.19
CA PHE A 184 2.82 0.74 13.06
C PHE A 184 3.17 0.88 14.54
N LEU A 185 4.47 0.88 14.87
CA LEU A 185 4.94 0.98 16.25
C LEU A 185 4.46 2.27 16.93
N LEU A 186 4.38 3.40 16.21
CA LEU A 186 3.81 4.63 16.77
C LEU A 186 2.33 4.43 17.12
N GLY A 187 1.55 3.77 16.25
CA GLY A 187 0.15 3.46 16.52
C GLY A 187 -0.06 2.58 17.76
N VAL A 188 0.83 1.60 17.97
CA VAL A 188 0.87 0.78 19.20
C VAL A 188 1.17 1.63 20.41
N MET A 189 2.29 2.36 20.38
CA MET A 189 2.76 3.14 21.53
C MET A 189 1.76 4.22 21.93
N ASN A 190 1.12 4.88 20.96
CA ASN A 190 0.03 5.83 21.23
C ASN A 190 -1.15 5.17 21.94
N SER A 191 -1.53 3.96 21.51
CA SER A 191 -2.64 3.21 22.13
C SER A 191 -2.32 2.76 23.57
N GLU A 192 -1.04 2.61 23.89
CA GLU A 192 -0.54 2.25 25.22
C GLU A 192 -0.18 3.48 26.08
N GLY A 193 -0.22 4.69 25.52
CA GLY A 193 0.26 5.91 26.18
C GLY A 193 1.78 5.95 26.40
N ALA A 194 2.53 5.15 25.63
CA ALA A 194 3.99 5.09 25.66
C ALA A 194 4.63 6.16 24.75
N LYS A 195 5.93 6.42 24.96
CA LYS A 195 6.73 7.35 24.16
C LYS A 195 8.07 6.73 23.81
N PHE A 196 8.64 7.16 22.69
CA PHE A 196 10.04 6.89 22.39
C PHE A 196 10.95 7.56 23.43
N ARG A 197 12.18 7.06 23.58
CA ARG A 197 13.17 7.69 24.46
C ARG A 197 13.57 9.06 23.91
N ASP A 198 13.71 10.07 24.76
CA ASP A 198 14.05 11.44 24.35
C ASP A 198 15.48 11.61 23.79
N ASP A 199 16.37 10.64 24.08
CA ASP A 199 17.81 10.73 23.78
C ASP A 199 18.22 10.06 22.46
N ILE A 200 17.28 9.58 21.63
CA ILE A 200 17.55 8.93 20.35
C ILE A 200 16.87 9.68 19.20
N ASN A 201 17.33 9.50 17.98
CA ASN A 201 16.53 9.90 16.81
C ASN A 201 15.48 8.82 16.52
N VAL A 202 14.33 9.23 15.98
CA VAL A 202 13.29 8.31 15.47
C VAL A 202 12.92 8.76 14.07
N VAL A 203 13.28 7.95 13.09
CA VAL A 203 13.08 8.23 11.66
C VAL A 203 12.37 7.08 10.99
N LEU A 204 11.75 7.36 9.85
CA LEU A 204 11.20 6.35 8.97
C LEU A 204 11.69 6.54 7.53
N VAL A 205 11.94 5.42 6.87
CA VAL A 205 12.09 5.29 5.42
C VAL A 205 11.28 4.06 5.02
N ALA A 206 10.16 4.30 4.32
CA ALA A 206 9.20 3.27 3.94
C ALA A 206 9.15 3.15 2.41
N PRO A 207 9.86 2.16 1.83
CA PRO A 207 9.72 1.83 0.42
C PRO A 207 8.28 1.43 0.09
N LYS A 208 7.68 2.07 -0.92
CA LYS A 208 6.31 1.86 -1.42
C LYS A 208 6.25 0.68 -2.39
N GLY A 209 6.58 -0.48 -1.85
CA GLY A 209 6.65 -1.74 -2.56
C GLY A 209 7.24 -2.87 -1.72
N MET A 210 6.94 -4.11 -2.11
CA MET A 210 7.40 -5.30 -1.39
C MET A 210 8.93 -5.44 -1.41
N GLY A 211 9.51 -6.03 -0.36
CA GLY A 211 10.96 -6.21 -0.25
C GLY A 211 11.64 -6.85 -1.48
N PRO A 212 11.11 -7.94 -2.06
CA PRO A 212 11.65 -8.51 -3.31
C PRO A 212 11.76 -7.49 -4.45
N SER A 213 10.79 -6.60 -4.62
CA SER A 213 10.81 -5.55 -5.64
C SER A 213 11.88 -4.49 -5.36
N VAL A 214 12.07 -4.13 -4.09
CA VAL A 214 13.13 -3.20 -3.64
C VAL A 214 14.52 -3.73 -4.04
N ARG A 215 14.77 -5.03 -3.85
CA ARG A 215 16.05 -5.62 -4.29
C ARG A 215 16.15 -5.70 -5.81
N ARG A 216 15.10 -6.23 -6.46
CA ARG A 216 15.12 -6.53 -7.90
C ARG A 216 15.37 -5.27 -8.74
N LEU A 217 14.63 -4.20 -8.46
CA LEU A 217 14.80 -2.95 -9.20
C LEU A 217 16.15 -2.29 -8.90
N TYR A 218 16.65 -2.37 -7.66
CA TYR A 218 17.99 -1.89 -7.30
C TYR A 218 19.09 -2.59 -8.12
N GLU A 219 18.97 -3.91 -8.30
CA GLU A 219 19.89 -4.70 -9.12
C GLU A 219 19.77 -4.35 -10.60
N GLN A 220 18.55 -4.25 -11.15
CA GLN A 220 18.32 -3.81 -12.53
C GLN A 220 18.89 -2.40 -12.78
N GLY A 221 18.82 -1.53 -11.76
CA GLY A 221 19.31 -0.16 -11.80
C GLY A 221 20.83 0.01 -11.78
N LYS A 222 21.62 -1.08 -11.64
CA LYS A 222 23.09 -1.01 -11.66
C LYS A 222 23.66 -0.41 -12.96
N THR A 223 22.93 -0.50 -14.06
CA THR A 223 23.38 -0.04 -15.38
C THR A 223 22.71 1.25 -15.86
N THR A 224 21.77 1.83 -15.09
CA THR A 224 20.94 2.98 -15.52
C THR A 224 20.91 4.14 -14.52
N ASN A 225 22.04 4.43 -13.85
CA ASN A 225 22.14 5.44 -12.77
C ASN A 225 21.17 5.20 -11.59
N GLY A 226 20.73 3.96 -11.40
CA GLY A 226 19.75 3.57 -10.39
C GLY A 226 18.37 3.29 -10.97
N ALA A 227 17.68 2.38 -10.31
CA ALA A 227 16.27 2.07 -10.38
C ALA A 227 15.92 1.47 -9.02
N GLY A 228 14.66 1.54 -8.61
CA GLY A 228 14.27 1.13 -7.28
C GLY A 228 12.80 1.40 -7.03
N ILE A 229 12.42 1.27 -5.76
CA ILE A 229 11.07 1.56 -5.28
C ILE A 229 11.08 2.93 -4.59
N ASN A 230 10.10 3.78 -4.89
CA ASN A 230 9.98 5.08 -4.23
C ASN A 230 9.84 4.91 -2.72
N ALA A 231 10.26 5.89 -1.94
CA ALA A 231 10.09 5.82 -0.50
C ALA A 231 9.43 7.10 0.04
N SER A 232 8.61 6.94 1.07
CA SER A 232 8.32 8.05 1.96
C SER A 232 9.36 8.08 3.07
N PHE A 233 9.62 9.26 3.63
CA PHE A 233 10.43 9.38 4.85
C PHE A 233 9.76 10.28 5.87
N ALA A 234 10.06 10.05 7.15
CA ALA A 234 9.61 10.90 8.25
C ALA A 234 10.73 11.08 9.27
N VAL A 235 10.76 12.25 9.92
CA VAL A 235 11.53 12.50 11.13
C VAL A 235 10.54 12.74 12.25
N HIS A 236 10.32 11.73 13.09
CA HIS A 236 9.43 11.84 14.25
C HIS A 236 10.14 12.54 15.41
N GLN A 237 11.42 12.23 15.60
CA GLN A 237 12.26 12.82 16.64
C GLN A 237 13.69 13.01 16.11
N ASP A 238 14.25 14.20 16.34
CA ASP A 238 15.65 14.55 16.03
C ASP A 238 16.35 15.03 17.30
N ALA A 239 16.94 14.09 18.04
CA ALA A 239 17.66 14.37 19.29
C ALA A 239 19.09 14.89 19.04
N THR A 240 19.67 14.61 17.86
CA THR A 240 21.08 14.94 17.57
C THR A 240 21.26 16.04 16.52
N GLY A 241 20.19 16.46 15.84
CA GLY A 241 20.25 17.41 14.73
C GLY A 241 20.71 16.80 13.40
N THR A 242 20.71 15.47 13.30
CA THR A 242 21.19 14.71 12.13
C THR A 242 20.16 13.73 11.57
N ALA A 243 18.96 13.66 12.15
CA ALA A 243 17.95 12.66 11.78
C ALA A 243 17.54 12.74 10.31
N THR A 244 17.32 13.96 9.77
CA THR A 244 16.93 14.16 8.37
C THR A 244 17.97 13.59 7.40
N GLU A 245 19.25 13.87 7.63
CA GLU A 245 20.32 13.41 6.74
C GLU A 245 20.51 11.90 6.82
N ILE A 246 20.37 11.31 8.01
CA ILE A 246 20.42 9.85 8.19
C ILE A 246 19.26 9.18 7.44
N ALA A 247 18.04 9.73 7.54
CA ALA A 247 16.87 9.20 6.86
C ALA A 247 16.98 9.30 5.33
N LEU A 248 17.41 10.46 4.81
CA LEU A 248 17.62 10.63 3.37
C LEU A 248 18.78 9.77 2.87
N GLY A 249 19.90 9.70 3.61
CA GLY A 249 21.03 8.83 3.30
C GLY A 249 20.63 7.36 3.25
N TRP A 250 19.79 6.90 4.19
CA TRP A 250 19.19 5.57 4.15
C TRP A 250 18.33 5.38 2.90
N SER A 251 17.40 6.30 2.60
CA SER A 251 16.54 6.20 1.40
C SER A 251 17.35 6.12 0.10
N ILE A 252 18.39 6.95 -0.04
CA ILE A 252 19.31 6.91 -1.18
C ILE A 252 20.05 5.57 -1.24
N ALA A 253 20.56 5.07 -0.11
CA ALA A 253 21.31 3.82 -0.05
C ALA A 253 20.44 2.59 -0.38
N VAL A 254 19.14 2.60 -0.09
CA VAL A 254 18.23 1.51 -0.51
C VAL A 254 17.79 1.62 -1.97
N GLY A 255 18.08 2.74 -2.63
CA GLY A 255 17.89 2.95 -4.07
C GLY A 255 16.60 3.66 -4.46
N SER A 256 15.98 4.43 -3.56
CA SER A 256 14.72 5.11 -3.85
C SER A 256 14.85 6.08 -5.03
N PRO A 257 14.06 5.95 -6.12
CA PRO A 257 14.12 6.86 -7.27
C PRO A 257 13.76 8.30 -6.92
N PHE A 258 12.79 8.47 -6.02
CA PHE A 258 12.59 9.70 -5.27
C PHE A 258 12.10 9.38 -3.86
N THR A 259 12.29 10.34 -2.97
CA THR A 259 11.85 10.30 -1.57
C THR A 259 10.95 11.48 -1.27
N PHE A 260 9.77 11.25 -0.71
CA PHE A 260 8.82 12.30 -0.33
C PHE A 260 8.57 12.32 1.19
N ALA A 261 8.29 13.49 1.76
CA ALA A 261 8.07 13.64 3.19
C ALA A 261 6.68 13.17 3.63
N THR A 262 6.60 12.49 4.77
CA THR A 262 5.37 12.14 5.48
C THR A 262 5.62 12.25 7.01
N THR A 263 4.66 11.79 7.80
CA THR A 263 4.82 11.54 9.24
C THR A 263 4.59 10.05 9.51
N LEU A 264 5.11 9.52 10.62
CA LEU A 264 4.79 8.15 11.04
C LEU A 264 3.27 7.90 11.11
N GLU A 265 2.51 8.91 11.55
CA GLU A 265 1.05 8.79 11.70
C GLU A 265 0.31 8.70 10.38
N MET A 266 0.68 9.55 9.42
CA MET A 266 0.09 9.51 8.08
C MET A 266 0.52 8.24 7.34
N GLU A 267 1.79 7.85 7.46
CA GLU A 267 2.29 6.66 6.80
C GLU A 267 1.61 5.38 7.29
N TYR A 268 1.50 5.13 8.60
CA TYR A 268 0.84 3.89 9.04
C TYR A 268 -0.64 3.87 8.65
N ARG A 269 -1.28 5.05 8.57
CA ARG A 269 -2.68 5.14 8.16
C ARG A 269 -2.86 4.84 6.70
N SER A 270 -2.02 5.38 5.81
CA SER A 270 -2.13 5.12 4.37
C SER A 270 -1.71 3.69 4.03
N ASP A 271 -0.63 3.21 4.62
CA ASP A 271 0.01 1.93 4.28
C ASP A 271 -0.86 0.73 4.71
N ILE A 272 -1.23 0.64 6.02
CA ILE A 272 -2.08 -0.44 6.55
C ILE A 272 -3.43 -0.48 5.83
N TYR A 273 -3.99 0.70 5.50
CA TYR A 273 -5.21 0.83 4.73
C TYR A 273 -5.02 0.41 3.27
N GLY A 274 -3.96 0.87 2.60
CA GLY A 274 -3.67 0.63 1.20
C GLY A 274 -3.52 -0.85 0.89
N GLU A 275 -2.77 -1.60 1.72
CA GLU A 275 -2.59 -3.05 1.61
C GLU A 275 -3.90 -3.84 1.78
N ARG A 276 -4.89 -3.28 2.46
CA ARG A 276 -6.25 -3.85 2.58
C ARG A 276 -7.14 -3.45 1.42
N GLY A 277 -6.90 -2.25 0.89
CA GLY A 277 -7.52 -1.69 -0.29
C GLY A 277 -6.91 -2.22 -1.59
N ILE A 278 -6.73 -1.34 -2.57
CA ILE A 278 -6.43 -1.70 -3.95
C ILE A 278 -5.11 -2.44 -4.14
N LEU A 279 -4.16 -2.30 -3.22
CA LEU A 279 -2.83 -2.91 -3.33
C LEU A 279 -2.87 -4.43 -3.26
N LEU A 280 -3.67 -5.00 -2.35
CA LEU A 280 -3.81 -6.45 -2.20
C LEU A 280 -5.27 -6.89 -1.98
N GLY A 281 -5.88 -6.50 -0.86
CA GLY A 281 -7.20 -7.02 -0.46
C GLY A 281 -8.31 -6.70 -1.46
N GLY A 282 -8.44 -5.42 -1.82
CA GLY A 282 -9.40 -4.91 -2.81
C GLY A 282 -9.26 -5.58 -4.17
N VAL A 283 -8.05 -5.64 -4.73
CA VAL A 283 -7.84 -6.29 -6.03
C VAL A 283 -8.11 -7.80 -5.96
N HIS A 284 -7.77 -8.48 -4.87
CA HIS A 284 -8.11 -9.91 -4.68
C HIS A 284 -9.63 -10.12 -4.65
N GLY A 285 -10.38 -9.32 -3.89
CA GLY A 285 -11.84 -9.42 -3.85
C GLY A 285 -12.50 -9.10 -5.21
N ILE A 286 -11.96 -8.13 -5.95
CA ILE A 286 -12.43 -7.78 -7.30
C ILE A 286 -12.29 -8.96 -8.26
N VAL A 287 -11.10 -9.58 -8.34
CA VAL A 287 -10.86 -10.65 -9.31
C VAL A 287 -11.65 -11.92 -8.98
N GLU A 288 -11.81 -12.25 -7.70
CA GLU A 288 -12.63 -13.40 -7.26
C GLU A 288 -14.11 -13.20 -7.63
N SER A 289 -14.66 -12.02 -7.35
CA SER A 289 -16.06 -11.71 -7.62
C SER A 289 -16.37 -11.63 -9.12
N LEU A 290 -15.50 -11.00 -9.91
CA LEU A 290 -15.65 -10.90 -11.37
C LEU A 290 -15.50 -12.25 -12.05
N PHE A 291 -14.53 -13.08 -11.64
CA PHE A 291 -14.36 -14.42 -12.19
C PHE A 291 -15.63 -15.25 -12.00
N ARG A 292 -16.20 -15.20 -10.78
CA ARG A 292 -17.45 -15.90 -10.46
C ARG A 292 -18.64 -15.35 -11.25
N ARG A 293 -18.70 -14.03 -11.46
CA ARG A 293 -19.73 -13.38 -12.26
C ARG A 293 -19.68 -13.82 -13.72
N TYR A 294 -18.50 -13.78 -14.35
CA TYR A 294 -18.34 -14.13 -15.75
C TYR A 294 -18.61 -15.61 -16.03
N THR A 295 -18.14 -16.50 -15.16
CA THR A 295 -18.42 -17.94 -15.27
C THR A 295 -19.91 -18.24 -15.10
N ARG A 296 -20.61 -17.60 -14.14
CA ARG A 296 -22.08 -17.70 -14.00
C ARG A 296 -22.83 -17.19 -15.24
N ALA A 297 -22.27 -16.21 -15.95
CA ALA A 297 -22.83 -15.69 -17.20
C ALA A 297 -22.50 -16.56 -18.43
N GLY A 298 -21.82 -17.70 -18.26
CA GLY A 298 -21.49 -18.65 -19.33
C GLY A 298 -20.16 -18.40 -20.03
N MET A 299 -19.31 -17.48 -19.55
CA MET A 299 -17.94 -17.33 -20.04
C MET A 299 -17.11 -18.56 -19.63
N SER A 300 -16.21 -19.02 -20.51
CA SER A 300 -15.29 -20.10 -20.18
C SER A 300 -14.40 -19.71 -19.01
N ASP A 301 -13.93 -20.68 -18.21
CA ASP A 301 -13.09 -20.38 -17.05
C ASP A 301 -11.77 -19.71 -17.45
N GLU A 302 -11.14 -20.16 -18.54
CA GLU A 302 -9.90 -19.57 -19.04
C GLU A 302 -10.13 -18.11 -19.47
N ASP A 303 -11.23 -17.83 -20.19
CA ASP A 303 -11.56 -16.47 -20.61
C ASP A 303 -11.98 -15.59 -19.42
N ALA A 304 -12.68 -16.13 -18.42
CA ALA A 304 -13.02 -15.41 -17.21
C ALA A 304 -11.76 -14.99 -16.44
N PHE A 305 -10.76 -15.87 -16.36
CA PHE A 305 -9.47 -15.53 -15.76
C PHE A 305 -8.72 -14.47 -16.59
N LYS A 306 -8.68 -14.60 -17.92
CA LYS A 306 -8.07 -13.61 -18.82
C LYS A 306 -8.73 -12.23 -18.72
N ASN A 307 -10.07 -12.19 -18.70
CA ASN A 307 -10.85 -10.96 -18.59
C ASN A 307 -10.84 -10.35 -17.19
N THR A 308 -10.22 -10.99 -16.19
CA THR A 308 -10.11 -10.48 -14.83
C THR A 308 -8.66 -10.25 -14.45
N VAL A 309 -7.96 -11.29 -14.00
CA VAL A 309 -6.60 -11.21 -13.47
C VAL A 309 -5.64 -10.71 -14.54
N GLU A 310 -5.57 -11.36 -15.70
CA GLU A 310 -4.64 -10.95 -16.76
C GLU A 310 -4.97 -9.55 -17.29
N CYS A 311 -6.26 -9.23 -17.45
CA CYS A 311 -6.73 -7.90 -17.85
C CYS A 311 -6.22 -6.80 -16.89
N ILE A 312 -6.40 -7.00 -15.57
CA ILE A 312 -5.96 -6.03 -14.55
C ILE A 312 -4.43 -5.94 -14.52
N THR A 313 -3.74 -7.07 -14.43
CA THR A 313 -2.28 -7.08 -14.19
C THR A 313 -1.44 -6.91 -15.45
N GLY A 314 -2.05 -7.03 -16.63
CA GLY A 314 -1.43 -6.81 -17.94
C GLY A 314 -1.77 -5.42 -18.50
N PRO A 315 -2.72 -5.29 -19.44
CA PRO A 315 -2.96 -4.05 -20.16
C PRO A 315 -3.40 -2.89 -19.25
N VAL A 316 -4.30 -3.11 -18.28
CA VAL A 316 -4.74 -2.05 -17.36
C VAL A 316 -3.56 -1.52 -16.55
N THR A 317 -2.79 -2.39 -15.92
CA THR A 317 -1.58 -2.06 -15.16
C THR A 317 -0.57 -1.27 -16.01
N LYS A 318 -0.28 -1.74 -17.22
CA LYS A 318 0.66 -1.08 -18.15
C LYS A 318 0.19 0.32 -18.56
N ILE A 319 -1.10 0.49 -18.84
CA ILE A 319 -1.68 1.78 -19.20
C ILE A 319 -1.60 2.74 -18.01
N ILE A 320 -2.00 2.31 -16.81
CA ILE A 320 -1.96 3.16 -15.61
C ILE A 320 -0.53 3.58 -15.28
N SER A 321 0.41 2.63 -15.27
CA SER A 321 1.83 2.87 -14.99
C SER A 321 2.42 3.99 -15.86
N THR A 322 2.02 4.04 -17.15
CA THR A 322 2.63 4.95 -18.14
C THR A 322 1.81 6.22 -18.44
N LYS A 323 0.48 6.15 -18.32
CA LYS A 323 -0.44 7.19 -18.79
C LYS A 323 -1.52 7.57 -17.78
N GLY A 324 -1.59 6.90 -16.63
CA GLY A 324 -2.56 7.14 -15.57
C GLY A 324 -3.93 6.48 -15.79
N ILE A 325 -4.81 6.63 -14.79
CA ILE A 325 -6.10 5.92 -14.69
C ILE A 325 -7.07 6.32 -15.81
N LYS A 326 -7.17 7.62 -16.12
CA LYS A 326 -8.06 8.12 -17.18
C LYS A 326 -7.73 7.53 -18.55
N ALA A 327 -6.46 7.22 -18.83
CA ALA A 327 -6.05 6.60 -20.09
C ALA A 327 -6.63 5.19 -20.29
N VAL A 328 -6.99 4.48 -19.21
CA VAL A 328 -7.69 3.18 -19.30
C VAL A 328 -9.09 3.38 -19.88
N TYR A 329 -9.84 4.37 -19.38
CA TYR A 329 -11.15 4.73 -19.92
C TYR A 329 -11.07 5.17 -21.39
N GLU A 330 -9.99 5.87 -21.76
CA GLU A 330 -9.80 6.29 -23.15
C GLU A 330 -9.45 5.13 -24.09
N ALA A 331 -8.79 4.10 -23.57
CA ALA A 331 -8.30 2.93 -24.32
C ALA A 331 -9.33 1.80 -24.48
N VAL A 332 -10.33 1.69 -23.60
CA VAL A 332 -11.39 0.68 -23.74
C VAL A 332 -12.26 0.97 -24.97
N GLU A 333 -12.65 -0.10 -25.67
CA GLU A 333 -13.52 0.02 -26.86
C GLU A 333 -14.94 0.45 -26.48
N ASP A 334 -15.48 -0.10 -25.39
CA ASP A 334 -16.81 0.23 -24.86
C ASP A 334 -16.73 1.10 -23.61
N LYS A 335 -16.68 2.42 -23.84
CA LYS A 335 -16.68 3.46 -22.80
C LYS A 335 -17.96 3.46 -21.96
N LYS A 336 -19.09 3.07 -22.55
CA LYS A 336 -20.38 3.03 -21.84
C LYS A 336 -20.33 1.93 -20.78
N THR A 337 -19.93 0.71 -21.15
CA THR A 337 -19.79 -0.41 -20.22
C THR A 337 -18.79 -0.09 -19.10
N PHE A 338 -17.66 0.54 -19.42
CA PHE A 338 -16.71 0.99 -18.39
C PHE A 338 -17.39 1.93 -17.38
N MET A 339 -18.09 2.96 -17.87
CA MET A 339 -18.64 3.99 -16.99
C MET A 339 -19.85 3.50 -16.18
N GLU A 340 -20.65 2.58 -16.72
CA GLU A 340 -21.72 1.90 -15.99
C GLU A 340 -21.14 1.03 -14.87
N ALA A 341 -20.10 0.23 -15.16
CA ALA A 341 -19.41 -0.58 -14.16
C ALA A 341 -18.73 0.30 -13.09
N PHE A 342 -18.07 1.38 -13.51
CA PHE A 342 -17.44 2.34 -12.61
C PHE A 342 -18.47 3.00 -11.69
N SER A 343 -19.58 3.49 -12.25
CA SER A 343 -20.67 4.13 -11.50
C SER A 343 -21.28 3.19 -10.46
N ALA A 344 -21.49 1.93 -10.84
CA ALA A 344 -22.05 0.91 -9.97
C ALA A 344 -21.09 0.50 -8.84
N ALA A 345 -19.78 0.43 -9.10
CA ALA A 345 -18.79 -0.04 -8.15
C ALA A 345 -18.23 1.05 -7.21
N TYR A 346 -18.22 2.33 -7.63
CA TYR A 346 -17.53 3.39 -6.89
C TYR A 346 -18.02 3.55 -5.44
N LYS A 347 -19.34 3.66 -5.22
CA LYS A 347 -19.90 3.85 -3.86
C LYS A 347 -19.73 2.59 -2.98
N PRO A 348 -20.03 1.37 -3.47
CA PRO A 348 -19.71 0.13 -2.74
C PRO A 348 -18.24 0.00 -2.34
N CYS A 349 -17.30 0.26 -3.25
CA CYS A 349 -15.88 0.24 -2.89
C CYS A 349 -15.54 1.31 -1.86
N LYS A 350 -16.07 2.54 -2.03
CA LYS A 350 -15.86 3.64 -1.10
C LYS A 350 -16.35 3.35 0.32
N ASP A 351 -17.42 2.57 0.47
CA ASP A 351 -17.96 2.13 1.76
C ASP A 351 -16.92 1.30 2.52
N ILE A 352 -16.39 0.24 1.89
CA ILE A 352 -15.33 -0.59 2.51
C ILE A 352 -14.06 0.19 2.75
N HIS A 353 -13.69 1.11 1.84
CA HIS A 353 -12.53 1.98 2.03
C HIS A 353 -12.66 2.86 3.26
N TYR A 354 -13.81 3.49 3.46
CA TYR A 354 -14.08 4.32 4.62
C TYR A 354 -14.03 3.51 5.92
N GLU A 355 -14.72 2.36 5.96
CA GLU A 355 -14.71 1.46 7.11
C GLU A 355 -13.26 1.05 7.46
N CYS A 356 -12.51 0.58 6.46
CA CYS A 356 -11.14 0.13 6.66
C CYS A 356 -10.24 1.26 7.16
N TYR A 357 -10.31 2.45 6.56
CA TYR A 357 -9.48 3.58 6.99
C TYR A 357 -9.79 3.97 8.44
N GLU A 358 -11.07 4.01 8.84
CA GLU A 358 -11.47 4.37 10.20
C GLU A 358 -11.07 3.32 11.24
N GLU A 359 -11.10 2.03 10.88
CA GLU A 359 -10.56 0.95 11.71
C GLU A 359 -9.04 1.04 11.90
N VAL A 360 -8.30 1.51 10.89
CA VAL A 360 -6.86 1.80 11.00
C VAL A 360 -6.61 3.05 11.84
N GLN A 361 -7.32 4.14 11.55
CA GLN A 361 -7.19 5.42 12.25
C GLN A 361 -7.50 5.31 13.75
N SER A 362 -8.48 4.48 14.11
CA SER A 362 -8.86 4.19 15.50
C SER A 362 -7.97 3.15 16.19
N THR A 363 -6.94 2.65 15.50
CA THR A 363 -6.01 1.59 15.93
C THR A 363 -6.64 0.24 16.23
N ASN A 364 -7.94 0.05 15.93
CA ASN A 364 -8.60 -1.26 16.00
C ASN A 364 -7.93 -2.29 15.09
N GLU A 365 -7.58 -1.87 13.87
CA GLU A 365 -6.92 -2.75 12.91
C GLU A 365 -5.54 -3.19 13.39
N ILE A 366 -4.75 -2.24 13.93
CA ILE A 366 -3.43 -2.50 14.54
C ILE A 366 -3.56 -3.52 15.67
N ARG A 367 -4.51 -3.31 16.59
CA ARG A 367 -4.78 -4.25 17.69
C ARG A 367 -5.18 -5.64 17.18
N SER A 368 -5.96 -5.70 16.09
CA SER A 368 -6.36 -6.98 15.48
C SER A 368 -5.17 -7.76 14.90
N VAL A 369 -4.17 -7.05 14.33
CA VAL A 369 -2.92 -7.63 13.82
C VAL A 369 -2.07 -8.19 14.95
N ILE A 370 -1.92 -7.44 16.06
CA ILE A 370 -1.17 -7.92 17.23
C ILE A 370 -1.77 -9.22 17.76
N MET A 371 -3.09 -9.23 18.00
CA MET A 371 -3.78 -10.43 18.48
C MET A 371 -3.74 -11.58 17.48
N ALA A 372 -3.64 -11.31 16.18
CA ALA A 372 -3.44 -12.35 15.16
C ALA A 372 -2.03 -12.97 15.25
N GLY A 373 -1.01 -12.15 15.53
CA GLY A 373 0.33 -12.63 15.85
C GLY A 373 0.34 -13.60 17.05
N ASP A 374 -0.36 -13.26 18.13
CA ASP A 374 -0.50 -14.13 19.31
C ASP A 374 -1.21 -15.47 19.03
N ARG A 375 -2.01 -15.53 17.96
CA ARG A 375 -2.72 -16.74 17.55
C ARG A 375 -1.93 -17.58 16.56
N PHE A 376 -0.86 -17.06 15.98
CA PHE A 376 -0.25 -17.66 14.79
C PHE A 376 0.28 -19.07 15.00
N ASP A 377 0.94 -19.35 16.13
CA ASP A 377 1.44 -20.69 16.42
C ASP A 377 0.32 -21.76 16.50
N ARG A 378 -0.92 -21.33 16.79
CA ARG A 378 -2.11 -22.19 16.80
C ARG A 378 -2.85 -22.18 15.47
N PHE A 379 -2.85 -21.05 14.77
CA PHE A 379 -3.59 -20.81 13.53
C PHE A 379 -2.71 -20.05 12.52
N PRO A 380 -1.73 -20.73 11.90
CA PRO A 380 -0.90 -20.10 10.88
C PRO A 380 -1.76 -19.73 9.66
N MET A 381 -1.34 -18.70 8.92
CA MET A 381 -2.04 -18.30 7.70
C MET A 381 -2.04 -19.42 6.66
N GLY A 382 -3.22 -19.77 6.14
CA GLY A 382 -3.38 -20.71 5.05
C GLY A 382 -3.04 -20.12 3.67
N LYS A 383 -2.98 -21.01 2.67
CA LYS A 383 -2.83 -20.64 1.26
C LYS A 383 -4.12 -20.03 0.71
N ILE A 384 -3.97 -19.09 -0.23
CA ILE A 384 -5.10 -18.37 -0.87
C ILE A 384 -5.22 -18.63 -2.37
N ASP A 385 -4.30 -19.40 -2.96
CA ASP A 385 -4.20 -19.67 -4.40
C ASP A 385 -4.50 -21.14 -4.76
N GLU A 386 -5.09 -21.90 -3.84
CA GLU A 386 -5.47 -23.30 -4.06
C GLU A 386 -6.92 -23.46 -4.53
N THR A 387 -7.71 -22.38 -4.57
CA THR A 387 -9.10 -22.39 -5.03
C THR A 387 -9.20 -22.46 -6.55
N TYR A 388 -10.41 -22.71 -7.05
CA TYR A 388 -10.68 -23.07 -8.45
C TYR A 388 -10.09 -22.09 -9.47
N MET A 389 -10.34 -20.78 -9.32
CA MET A 389 -9.87 -19.78 -10.30
C MET A 389 -8.34 -19.72 -10.40
N TRP A 390 -7.62 -19.98 -9.30
CA TRP A 390 -6.16 -19.93 -9.28
C TRP A 390 -5.54 -21.17 -9.92
N LYS A 391 -6.23 -22.33 -9.86
CA LYS A 391 -5.88 -23.52 -10.64
C LYS A 391 -6.08 -23.31 -12.14
N VAL A 392 -7.20 -22.68 -12.53
CA VAL A 392 -7.43 -22.24 -13.92
C VAL A 392 -6.31 -21.29 -14.36
N GLY A 393 -5.97 -20.31 -13.52
CA GLY A 393 -4.91 -19.34 -13.78
C GLY A 393 -3.55 -19.96 -14.05
N ALA A 394 -3.20 -21.07 -13.38
CA ALA A 394 -1.96 -21.78 -13.68
C ALA A 394 -1.94 -22.33 -15.12
N GLY A 395 -3.06 -22.87 -15.60
CA GLY A 395 -3.23 -23.31 -16.99
C GLY A 395 -3.20 -22.16 -17.99
N VAL A 396 -3.85 -21.03 -17.67
CA VAL A 396 -3.82 -19.82 -18.51
C VAL A 396 -2.40 -19.27 -18.65
N ARG A 397 -1.66 -19.12 -17.55
CA ARG A 397 -0.28 -18.61 -17.56
C ARG A 397 0.66 -19.50 -18.38
N ALA A 398 0.50 -20.82 -18.30
CA ALA A 398 1.32 -21.77 -19.05
C ALA A 398 1.17 -21.64 -20.59
N LYS A 399 0.07 -21.04 -21.07
CA LYS A 399 -0.23 -20.85 -22.50
C LYS A 399 -0.28 -19.38 -22.90
N ARG A 400 0.18 -18.47 -22.03
CA ARG A 400 -0.07 -17.04 -22.18
C ARG A 400 0.65 -16.45 -23.39
N VAL A 401 -0.06 -15.60 -24.10
CA VAL A 401 0.48 -14.69 -25.11
C VAL A 401 0.14 -13.26 -24.69
N GLU A 402 1.16 -12.48 -24.29
CA GLU A 402 0.98 -11.14 -23.70
C GLU A 402 0.15 -10.19 -24.57
N SER A 403 0.35 -10.23 -25.89
CA SER A 403 -0.37 -9.37 -26.84
C SER A 403 -1.84 -9.74 -27.03
N GLU A 404 -2.27 -10.91 -26.54
CA GLU A 404 -3.65 -11.41 -26.67
C GLU A 404 -4.47 -11.23 -25.38
N ILE A 405 -3.89 -10.63 -24.34
CA ILE A 405 -4.61 -10.36 -23.09
C ILE A 405 -5.69 -9.30 -23.35
N PRO A 406 -6.98 -9.58 -23.02
CA PRO A 406 -8.06 -8.65 -23.30
C PRO A 406 -8.03 -7.43 -22.37
N LEU A 407 -8.39 -6.26 -22.91
CA LEU A 407 -8.75 -5.09 -22.12
C LEU A 407 -10.28 -5.06 -21.95
N ASN A 408 -10.78 -5.80 -20.95
CA ASN A 408 -12.21 -5.90 -20.67
C ASN A 408 -12.76 -4.60 -20.05
N PRO A 409 -13.71 -3.90 -20.69
CA PRO A 409 -14.21 -2.61 -20.21
C PRO A 409 -14.92 -2.67 -18.85
N PHE A 410 -15.67 -3.75 -18.57
CA PHE A 410 -16.38 -3.92 -17.30
C PHE A 410 -15.39 -4.12 -16.15
N THR A 411 -14.43 -5.04 -16.32
CA THR A 411 -13.34 -5.27 -15.35
C THR A 411 -12.55 -4.00 -15.09
N ALA A 412 -12.17 -3.29 -16.16
CA ALA A 412 -11.44 -2.03 -16.05
C ALA A 412 -12.25 -0.97 -15.27
N GLY A 413 -13.55 -0.85 -15.53
CA GLY A 413 -14.45 0.05 -14.81
C GLY A 413 -14.52 -0.25 -13.31
N VAL A 414 -14.66 -1.52 -12.93
CA VAL A 414 -14.69 -1.94 -11.50
C VAL A 414 -13.35 -1.67 -10.81
N TYR A 415 -12.24 -2.04 -11.44
CA TYR A 415 -10.90 -1.83 -10.88
C TYR A 415 -10.58 -0.34 -10.70
N CYS A 416 -10.83 0.47 -11.73
CA CYS A 416 -10.63 1.92 -11.67
C CYS A 416 -11.58 2.58 -10.65
N ALA A 417 -12.81 2.10 -10.47
CA ALA A 417 -13.70 2.61 -9.43
C ALA A 417 -13.15 2.36 -8.02
N CYS A 418 -12.64 1.15 -7.75
CA CYS A 418 -12.01 0.86 -6.48
C CYS A 418 -10.77 1.74 -6.24
N MET A 419 -9.90 1.88 -7.24
CA MET A 419 -8.70 2.72 -7.16
C MET A 419 -9.05 4.21 -6.93
N MET A 420 -10.00 4.77 -7.67
CA MET A 420 -10.43 6.15 -7.50
C MET A 420 -11.13 6.39 -6.17
N SER A 421 -11.93 5.44 -5.68
CA SER A 421 -12.56 5.54 -4.36
C SER A 421 -11.54 5.52 -3.22
N GLN A 422 -10.43 4.80 -3.38
CA GLN A 422 -9.32 4.81 -2.45
C GLN A 422 -8.60 6.17 -2.42
N ILE A 423 -8.27 6.69 -3.61
CA ILE A 423 -7.66 8.02 -3.79
C ILE A 423 -8.51 9.08 -3.10
N ASP A 424 -9.81 9.10 -3.37
CA ASP A 424 -10.71 10.09 -2.79
C ASP A 424 -10.82 9.95 -1.27
N THR A 425 -10.80 8.72 -0.74
CA THR A 425 -10.82 8.48 0.71
C THR A 425 -9.57 9.04 1.38
N LEU A 426 -8.37 8.76 0.86
CA LEU A 426 -7.12 9.32 1.39
C LEU A 426 -7.08 10.85 1.31
N ARG A 427 -7.55 11.43 0.19
CA ARG A 427 -7.63 12.88 0.04
C ARG A 427 -8.61 13.52 1.01
N GLU A 428 -9.77 12.89 1.25
CA GLU A 428 -10.74 13.34 2.25
C GLU A 428 -10.18 13.24 3.68
N LYS A 429 -9.28 12.29 3.93
CA LYS A 429 -8.58 12.10 5.22
C LYS A 429 -7.29 12.93 5.36
N GLY A 430 -6.94 13.74 4.35
CA GLY A 430 -5.87 14.74 4.43
C GLY A 430 -4.47 14.26 4.06
N HIS A 431 -4.33 13.16 3.33
CA HIS A 431 -3.03 12.69 2.83
C HIS A 431 -2.52 13.53 1.65
N SER A 432 -1.20 13.68 1.52
CA SER A 432 -0.58 14.38 0.39
C SER A 432 -0.79 13.61 -0.92
N TYR A 433 -0.69 14.28 -2.07
CA TYR A 433 -0.83 13.58 -3.36
C TYR A 433 0.32 12.61 -3.60
N SER A 434 1.56 12.92 -3.19
CA SER A 434 2.66 11.96 -3.33
C SER A 434 2.36 10.67 -2.56
N GLU A 435 1.83 10.77 -1.34
CA GLU A 435 1.42 9.60 -0.57
C GLU A 435 0.25 8.88 -1.24
N VAL A 436 -0.81 9.59 -1.61
CA VAL A 436 -1.99 9.01 -2.29
C VAL A 436 -1.64 8.28 -3.58
N CYS A 437 -0.81 8.90 -4.43
CA CYS A 437 -0.39 8.33 -5.71
C CYS A 437 0.46 7.07 -5.52
N ASN A 438 1.39 7.06 -4.54
CA ASN A 438 2.21 5.88 -4.30
C ASN A 438 1.39 4.74 -3.70
N GLU A 439 0.56 5.03 -2.70
CA GLU A 439 -0.22 4.06 -1.91
C GLU A 439 -1.46 3.51 -2.63
N SER A 440 -1.85 4.12 -3.75
CA SER A 440 -3.07 3.72 -4.48
C SER A 440 -2.83 3.36 -5.94
N VAL A 441 -1.71 3.77 -6.52
CA VAL A 441 -1.46 3.66 -7.96
C VAL A 441 -0.10 3.06 -8.23
N ILE A 442 0.98 3.77 -7.91
CA ILE A 442 2.34 3.40 -8.33
C ILE A 442 2.75 2.07 -7.72
N GLU A 443 2.53 1.87 -6.43
CA GLU A 443 2.87 0.59 -5.79
C GLU A 443 2.08 -0.57 -6.40
N ALA A 444 0.78 -0.39 -6.66
CA ALA A 444 -0.03 -1.41 -7.31
C ALA A 444 0.53 -1.81 -8.68
N VAL A 445 0.84 -0.83 -9.54
CA VAL A 445 1.15 -1.09 -10.94
C VAL A 445 2.62 -1.36 -11.23
N ASP A 446 3.53 -0.81 -10.43
CA ASP A 446 4.98 -0.92 -10.65
C ASP A 446 5.68 -1.88 -9.67
N SER A 447 5.00 -2.31 -8.59
CA SER A 447 5.54 -3.29 -7.63
C SER A 447 4.67 -4.55 -7.51
N LEU A 448 3.38 -4.43 -7.21
CA LEU A 448 2.57 -5.57 -6.75
C LEU A 448 1.93 -6.39 -7.88
N ASN A 449 1.17 -5.74 -8.78
CA ASN A 449 0.49 -6.40 -9.90
C ASN A 449 1.43 -7.25 -10.77
N PRO A 450 2.68 -6.85 -11.05
CA PRO A 450 3.63 -7.70 -11.76
C PRO A 450 3.86 -9.08 -11.11
N TYR A 451 3.83 -9.17 -9.78
CA TYR A 451 3.94 -10.45 -9.07
C TYR A 451 2.67 -11.29 -9.23
N MET A 452 1.48 -10.68 -9.13
CA MET A 452 0.23 -11.40 -9.38
C MET A 452 0.13 -11.88 -10.83
N HIS A 453 0.59 -11.07 -11.78
CA HIS A 453 0.68 -11.44 -13.19
C HIS A 453 1.60 -12.62 -13.43
N ALA A 454 2.76 -12.64 -12.77
CA ALA A 454 3.76 -13.69 -12.96
C ALA A 454 3.25 -15.04 -12.46
N ARG A 455 2.65 -15.10 -11.26
CA ARG A 455 2.41 -16.38 -10.56
C ARG A 455 1.10 -16.48 -9.77
N GLY A 456 0.23 -15.48 -9.84
CA GLY A 456 -1.06 -15.44 -9.15
C GLY A 456 -1.02 -14.74 -7.79
N VAL A 457 -2.19 -14.61 -7.16
CA VAL A 457 -2.39 -13.73 -5.99
C VAL A 457 -1.49 -14.05 -4.80
N ALA A 458 -1.24 -15.34 -4.49
CA ALA A 458 -0.39 -15.70 -3.37
C ALA A 458 1.05 -15.22 -3.58
N PHE A 459 1.56 -15.20 -4.82
CA PHE A 459 2.91 -14.71 -5.08
C PHE A 459 3.04 -13.19 -4.86
N MET A 460 1.95 -12.43 -5.04
CA MET A 460 1.90 -11.03 -4.69
C MET A 460 1.71 -10.82 -3.18
N VAL A 461 0.67 -11.42 -2.61
CA VAL A 461 0.27 -11.23 -1.22
C VAL A 461 1.31 -11.80 -0.25
N ASP A 462 1.76 -13.04 -0.45
CA ASP A 462 2.61 -13.73 0.53
C ASP A 462 4.09 -13.34 0.46
N ASN A 463 4.47 -12.47 -0.50
CA ASN A 463 5.77 -11.78 -0.50
C ASN A 463 5.75 -10.43 0.22
N CYS A 464 4.58 -9.95 0.63
CA CYS A 464 4.42 -8.73 1.44
C CYS A 464 4.60 -9.03 2.95
N SER A 465 4.45 -8.00 3.79
CA SER A 465 4.60 -8.12 5.25
C SER A 465 3.55 -9.05 5.86
N PHE A 466 3.78 -9.47 7.11
CA PHE A 466 2.78 -10.23 7.88
C PHE A 466 1.46 -9.44 8.03
N THR A 467 1.56 -8.13 8.28
CA THR A 467 0.44 -7.19 8.41
C THR A 467 -0.36 -7.11 7.11
N ALA A 468 0.33 -7.00 5.97
CA ALA A 468 -0.26 -7.00 4.63
C ALA A 468 -1.02 -8.27 4.33
N ARG A 469 -0.42 -9.43 4.64
CA ARG A 469 -0.99 -10.75 4.37
C ARG A 469 -2.26 -11.01 5.20
N LEU A 470 -2.27 -10.58 6.46
CA LEU A 470 -3.45 -10.61 7.30
C LEU A 470 -4.53 -9.66 6.78
N GLY A 471 -4.14 -8.43 6.42
CA GLY A 471 -5.02 -7.42 5.87
C GLY A 471 -5.73 -7.90 4.61
N ALA A 472 -4.98 -8.39 3.62
CA ALA A 472 -5.54 -8.94 2.39
C ALA A 472 -6.55 -10.06 2.67
N ARG A 473 -6.22 -11.01 3.56
CA ARG A 473 -7.10 -12.13 3.92
C ARG A 473 -8.37 -11.70 4.67
N LYS A 474 -8.29 -10.65 5.49
CA LYS A 474 -9.43 -10.11 6.23
C LYS A 474 -10.36 -9.30 5.33
N TRP A 475 -9.81 -8.51 4.41
CA TRP A 475 -10.56 -7.49 3.69
C TRP A 475 -10.93 -7.88 2.25
N ALA A 476 -10.20 -8.77 1.58
CA ALA A 476 -10.58 -9.26 0.25
C ALA A 476 -12.01 -9.83 0.17
N PRO A 477 -12.47 -10.66 1.15
CA PRO A 477 -13.85 -11.14 1.15
C PRO A 477 -14.89 -10.01 1.26
N ARG A 478 -14.54 -8.86 1.87
CA ARG A 478 -15.45 -7.72 2.02
C ARG A 478 -15.70 -7.03 0.68
N TYR A 479 -14.64 -6.84 -0.13
CA TYR A 479 -14.76 -6.29 -1.48
C TYR A 479 -15.52 -7.23 -2.42
N ASP A 480 -15.23 -8.53 -2.37
CA ASP A 480 -15.97 -9.53 -3.13
C ASP A 480 -17.48 -9.45 -2.84
N TYR A 481 -17.84 -9.51 -1.56
CA TYR A 481 -19.25 -9.50 -1.15
C TYR A 481 -19.95 -8.19 -1.48
N ILE A 482 -19.33 -7.03 -1.23
CA ILE A 482 -20.01 -5.75 -1.48
C ILE A 482 -20.22 -5.50 -2.97
N LEU A 483 -19.31 -5.95 -3.82
CA LEU A 483 -19.44 -5.87 -5.27
C LEU A 483 -20.57 -6.78 -5.77
N ASP A 484 -20.61 -8.05 -5.35
CA ASP A 484 -21.65 -9.00 -5.76
C ASP A 484 -23.04 -8.58 -5.24
N GLN A 485 -23.13 -8.08 -4.00
CA GLN A 485 -24.40 -7.69 -3.38
C GLN A 485 -24.95 -6.36 -3.86
N GLN A 486 -24.09 -5.39 -4.17
CA GLN A 486 -24.53 -4.03 -4.49
C GLN A 486 -24.17 -3.62 -5.92
N ALA A 487 -22.89 -3.62 -6.28
CA ALA A 487 -22.43 -3.09 -7.57
C ALA A 487 -23.01 -3.88 -8.76
N TYR A 488 -22.85 -5.20 -8.74
CA TYR A 488 -23.30 -6.05 -9.83
C TYR A 488 -24.82 -6.10 -9.92
N THR A 489 -25.53 -6.08 -8.79
CA THR A 489 -27.00 -6.02 -8.79
C THR A 489 -27.53 -4.69 -9.34
N ALA A 490 -26.84 -3.57 -9.08
CA ALA A 490 -27.18 -2.27 -9.64
C ALA A 490 -26.98 -2.24 -11.15
N TYR A 491 -25.85 -2.79 -11.63
CA TYR A 491 -25.58 -2.94 -13.05
C TYR A 491 -26.62 -3.84 -13.75
N ASP A 492 -26.95 -5.00 -13.18
CA ASP A 492 -27.94 -5.94 -13.73
C ASP A 492 -29.35 -5.36 -13.79
N LYS A 493 -29.68 -4.43 -12.89
CA LYS A 493 -30.92 -3.65 -12.91
C LYS A 493 -30.90 -2.47 -13.87
N ASN A 494 -29.84 -2.30 -14.65
CA ASN A 494 -29.62 -1.18 -15.55
C ASN A 494 -29.75 0.18 -14.83
N ALA A 495 -29.11 0.33 -13.66
CA ALA A 495 -29.09 1.61 -12.95
C ALA A 495 -28.52 2.77 -13.78
N GLY A 496 -27.72 2.45 -14.82
CA GLY A 496 -27.13 3.40 -15.75
C GLY A 496 -25.92 4.13 -15.15
N ILE A 497 -25.49 5.18 -15.84
CA ILE A 497 -24.36 6.02 -15.43
C ILE A 497 -24.83 7.05 -14.41
N ASP A 498 -24.16 7.12 -13.26
CA ASP A 498 -24.37 8.19 -12.29
C ASP A 498 -23.57 9.42 -12.75
N SER A 499 -24.27 10.45 -13.24
CA SER A 499 -23.66 11.64 -13.83
C SER A 499 -22.73 12.39 -12.86
N GLU A 500 -22.98 12.31 -11.55
CA GLU A 500 -22.09 12.94 -10.57
C GLU A 500 -20.78 12.14 -10.43
N VAL A 501 -20.87 10.81 -10.39
CA VAL A 501 -19.72 9.92 -10.32
C VAL A 501 -18.87 10.01 -11.60
N GLU A 502 -19.51 10.02 -12.77
CA GLU A 502 -18.83 10.23 -14.05
C GLU A 502 -18.13 11.59 -14.09
N SER A 503 -18.82 12.66 -13.71
CA SER A 503 -18.24 14.00 -13.69
C SER A 503 -17.03 14.08 -12.74
N LYS A 504 -17.13 13.48 -11.54
CA LYS A 504 -16.03 13.40 -10.59
C LYS A 504 -14.86 12.61 -11.15
N PHE A 505 -15.10 11.46 -11.78
CA PHE A 505 -14.04 10.70 -12.44
C PHE A 505 -13.35 11.53 -13.51
N MET A 506 -14.10 12.11 -14.44
CA MET A 506 -13.53 12.80 -15.61
C MET A 506 -12.70 14.04 -15.27
N ASN A 507 -13.04 14.70 -14.16
CA ASN A 507 -12.44 15.94 -13.70
C ASN A 507 -11.60 15.78 -12.42
N ASN A 508 -11.31 14.55 -11.98
CA ASN A 508 -10.59 14.34 -10.73
C ASN A 508 -9.14 14.92 -10.84
N PRO A 509 -8.72 15.83 -9.94
CA PRO A 509 -7.37 16.37 -9.95
C PRO A 509 -6.28 15.30 -9.78
N ALA A 510 -6.61 14.15 -9.19
CA ALA A 510 -5.67 13.03 -9.06
C ALA A 510 -5.11 12.56 -10.41
N HIS A 511 -5.83 12.70 -11.53
CA HIS A 511 -5.28 12.34 -12.85
C HIS A 511 -4.04 13.17 -13.21
N ILE A 512 -4.03 14.45 -12.81
CA ILE A 512 -2.89 15.34 -13.02
C ILE A 512 -1.75 14.94 -12.09
N ALA A 513 -2.05 14.72 -10.80
CA ALA A 513 -1.06 14.32 -9.81
C ALA A 513 -0.40 12.99 -10.18
N ILE A 514 -1.17 11.98 -10.58
CA ILE A 514 -0.67 10.67 -11.02
C ILE A 514 0.24 10.82 -12.23
N ALA A 515 -0.18 11.56 -13.25
CA ALA A 515 0.67 11.79 -14.42
C ALA A 515 2.01 12.43 -14.03
N LYS A 516 2.01 13.37 -13.09
CA LYS A 516 3.24 13.97 -12.56
C LYS A 516 4.09 13.00 -11.75
N CYS A 517 3.51 12.17 -10.89
CA CYS A 517 4.28 11.16 -10.19
C CYS A 517 4.84 10.08 -11.14
N CYS A 518 4.11 9.73 -12.21
CA CYS A 518 4.59 8.82 -13.26
C CYS A 518 5.79 9.40 -14.03
N GLU A 519 5.96 10.72 -14.14
CA GLU A 519 7.17 11.33 -14.71
C GLU A 519 8.41 11.12 -13.82
N LEU A 520 8.23 10.81 -12.54
CA LEU A 520 9.31 10.61 -11.55
C LEU A 520 9.76 9.14 -11.42
N ARG A 521 9.08 8.22 -12.10
CA ARG A 521 9.33 6.78 -12.00
C ARG A 521 10.71 6.40 -12.56
N PRO A 522 11.27 5.24 -12.16
CA PRO A 522 12.43 4.66 -12.83
C PRO A 522 12.22 4.47 -14.34
N SER A 523 13.29 4.60 -15.12
CA SER A 523 13.28 4.27 -16.55
C SER A 523 13.19 2.77 -16.85
N VAL A 524 13.18 1.92 -15.81
CA VAL A 524 13.22 0.46 -15.92
C VAL A 524 11.98 -0.14 -15.27
N ASP A 525 11.23 -0.91 -16.04
CA ASP A 525 10.12 -1.72 -15.52
C ASP A 525 10.66 -2.94 -14.77
N ILE A 526 9.96 -3.32 -13.69
CA ILE A 526 10.34 -4.50 -12.92
C ILE A 526 10.23 -5.77 -13.77
N SER A 527 11.30 -6.57 -13.77
CA SER A 527 11.29 -7.90 -14.38
C SER A 527 11.07 -8.94 -13.29
N VAL A 528 9.90 -9.60 -13.31
CA VAL A 528 9.55 -10.68 -12.38
C VAL A 528 9.52 -12.01 -13.14
N SER A 529 10.25 -13.02 -12.66
CA SER A 529 10.36 -14.32 -13.33
C SER A 529 9.09 -15.16 -13.17
N THR A 530 8.75 -15.94 -14.20
CA THR A 530 7.73 -17.00 -14.13
C THR A 530 8.30 -18.34 -13.64
N GLU A 531 9.64 -18.49 -13.59
CA GLU A 531 10.34 -19.71 -13.19
C GLU A 531 11.22 -19.49 -11.93
N GLY A 532 11.21 -20.46 -11.01
CA GLY A 532 12.18 -20.53 -9.89
C GLY A 532 11.94 -19.56 -8.72
N SER A 533 12.75 -19.70 -7.67
CA SER A 533 12.79 -18.75 -6.55
C SER A 533 13.70 -17.59 -6.93
N ASP A 534 13.11 -16.45 -7.32
CA ASP A 534 13.85 -15.19 -7.37
C ASP A 534 14.57 -15.03 -6.02
N GLY A 535 15.89 -14.83 -6.05
CA GLY A 535 16.80 -14.99 -4.90
C GLY A 535 16.55 -14.14 -3.65
N VAL A 536 15.41 -13.46 -3.54
CA VAL A 536 14.91 -12.74 -2.35
C VAL A 536 13.38 -12.95 -2.11
N GLY A 537 12.66 -13.65 -2.99
CA GLY A 537 11.18 -13.70 -3.05
C GLY A 537 10.56 -15.06 -3.40
N GLY A 538 11.24 -16.18 -3.16
CA GLY A 538 10.54 -17.47 -3.06
C GLY A 538 9.48 -17.37 -1.95
N ALA A 539 8.25 -17.87 -2.17
CA ALA A 539 7.19 -17.87 -1.17
C ALA A 539 7.74 -18.46 0.14
N ARG A 540 8.00 -17.61 1.13
CA ARG A 540 8.69 -18.02 2.34
C ARG A 540 7.70 -18.78 3.21
N MET A 541 8.01 -20.04 3.50
CA MET A 541 7.34 -20.77 4.58
C MET A 541 7.66 -20.02 5.88
N GLU A 542 6.67 -19.41 6.50
CA GLU A 542 6.90 -18.59 7.69
C GLU A 542 7.43 -19.42 8.86
N ASN A 543 8.43 -18.84 9.52
CA ASN A 543 9.02 -19.35 10.75
C ASN A 543 8.24 -18.82 11.97
N LYS A 544 8.31 -19.57 13.07
CA LYS A 544 7.63 -19.27 14.34
C LYS A 544 7.77 -17.79 14.73
N MET A 545 6.62 -17.14 14.94
CA MET A 545 6.58 -15.80 15.53
C MET A 545 7.04 -15.90 16.98
N GLY A 546 8.17 -15.29 17.30
CA GLY A 546 8.71 -15.28 18.66
C GLY A 546 9.68 -14.14 18.87
#